data_AF-A0A2H0A688-F1
#
_entry.id   AF-A0A2H0A688-F1
#
_cell.length_a   1.000
_cell.length_b   1.000
_cell.length_c   1.000
_cell.angle_alpha   90.00
_cell.angle_beta   90.00
_cell.angle_gamma   90.00
#
_symmetry.space_group_name_H-M   'P 1'
#
loop_
_entity.id
_entity.type
_entity.pdbx_description
1 polymer ?
#
loop_
_entity_poly.entity_id
_entity_poly.type
_entity_poly.pdbx_seq_one_letter_code
_entity_poly.pdbx_strand_id
1 'polypeptide(L)' 'MARVTVEDCLKRVPNRFLLVHVATKRVRQLLEGSPRLVKSDNENVVTALREISAGKVFLKGEEQENTE' A
#
# COMPACT_ATOMS: atom_id res chain seq x y z
N MET A 1 -0.23 -18.87 4.56
CA MET A 1 -1.26 -18.19 3.74
C MET A 1 -1.58 -16.86 4.39
N ALA A 2 -1.22 -15.74 3.75
CA ALA A 2 -1.41 -14.43 4.34
C ALA A 2 -2.90 -14.08 4.43
N ARG A 3 -3.47 -14.12 5.65
CA ARG A 3 -4.78 -13.52 5.93
C ARG A 3 -4.62 -11.99 5.99
N VAL A 4 -4.69 -11.34 4.83
CA VAL A 4 -4.97 -9.90 4.75
C VAL A 4 -6.27 -9.76 3.97
N THR A 5 -7.22 -9.01 4.50
CA THR A 5 -8.51 -8.81 3.84
C THR A 5 -8.66 -7.37 3.38
N VAL A 6 -9.57 -7.16 2.43
CA VAL A 6 -9.85 -5.83 1.90
C VAL A 6 -10.48 -4.95 2.98
N GLU A 7 -11.29 -5.53 3.86
CA GLU A 7 -11.92 -4.83 4.99
C GLU A 7 -10.87 -4.22 5.93
N ASP A 8 -9.77 -4.92 6.19
CA ASP A 8 -8.68 -4.40 7.02
C ASP A 8 -7.95 -3.23 6.36
N CYS A 9 -7.83 -3.25 5.04
CA CYS A 9 -7.26 -2.13 4.28
C CYS A 9 -8.21 -0.93 4.24
N LEU A 10 -9.52 -1.19 4.11
CA LEU A 10 -10.55 -0.14 4.06
C LEU A 10 -10.72 0.60 5.40
N LYS A 11 -10.38 -0.02 6.53
CA LYS A 11 -10.29 0.69 7.82
C LYS A 11 -9.26 1.82 7.81
N ARG A 12 -8.26 1.75 6.92
CA ARG A 12 -7.18 2.75 6.79
C ARG A 12 -7.39 3.67 5.61
N VAL A 13 -7.83 3.11 4.47
CA VAL A 13 -8.11 3.84 3.24
C VAL A 13 -9.56 3.56 2.84
N PRO A 14 -10.53 4.39 3.27
CA PRO A 14 -11.96 4.08 3.13
C PRO A 14 -12.44 4.06 1.68
N ASN A 15 -11.69 4.66 0.75
CA ASN A 15 -12.00 4.65 -0.67
C ASN A 15 -11.29 3.49 -1.38
N ARG A 16 -12.07 2.61 -2.04
CA ARG A 16 -11.57 1.43 -2.77
C ARG A 16 -10.69 1.78 -3.96
N PHE A 17 -11.04 2.81 -4.73
CA PHE A 17 -10.22 3.27 -5.85
C PHE A 17 -8.89 3.80 -5.34
N LEU A 18 -8.95 4.59 -4.28
CA LEU A 18 -7.76 5.13 -3.63
C LEU A 18 -6.85 4.02 -3.12
N LEU A 19 -7.42 3.00 -2.47
CA LEU A 19 -6.70 1.82 -2.01
C LEU A 19 -5.92 1.14 -3.15
N VAL A 20 -6.54 1.00 -4.32
CA VAL A 20 -5.85 0.46 -5.51
C VAL A 20 -4.66 1.35 -5.90
N HIS A 21 -4.85 2.66 -5.98
CA HIS A 21 -3.75 3.59 -6.29
C HIS A 21 -2.59 3.52 -5.29
N VAL A 22 -2.89 3.48 -3.98
CA VAL A 22 -1.85 3.34 -2.94
C VAL A 22 -1.12 2.03 -3.07
N ALA A 23 -1.85 0.93 -3.23
CA ALA A 23 -1.27 -0.40 -3.36
C ALA A 23 -0.38 -0.48 -4.60
N THR A 24 -0.83 0.01 -5.76
CA THR A 24 -0.02 0.03 -6.99
C THR A 24 1.24 0.87 -6.83
N LYS A 25 1.14 2.09 -6.28
CA LYS A 25 2.30 2.95 -6.04
C LYS A 25 3.29 2.27 -5.10
N ARG A 26 2.81 1.64 -4.04
CA ARG A 26 3.67 0.94 -3.07
C ARG A 26 4.33 -0.31 -3.66
N VAL A 27 3.61 -1.07 -4.47
CA VAL A 27 4.18 -2.25 -5.15
C VAL A 27 5.32 -1.84 -6.08
N ARG A 28 5.19 -0.72 -6.81
CA ARG A 28 6.28 -0.18 -7.64
C ARG A 28 7.52 0.13 -6.81
N GLN A 29 7.36 0.81 -5.67
CA GLN A 29 8.48 1.06 -4.76
C GLN A 29 9.16 -0.23 -4.28
N LEU A 30 8.38 -1.27 -3.96
CA LEU A 30 8.93 -2.57 -3.56
C LEU A 30 9.69 -3.27 -4.70
N LEU A 31 9.25 -3.09 -5.95
CA LEU A 31 9.96 -3.59 -7.13
C LEU A 31 11.25 -2.82 -7.41
N GLU A 32 11.27 -1.52 -7.13
CA GLU A 32 12.46 -0.65 -7.20
C GLU A 32 13.48 -0.92 -6.09
N GLY A 33 13.19 -1.85 -5.17
CA GLY A 33 14.09 -2.25 -4.09
C GLY A 33 13.88 -1.50 -2.79
N SER A 34 12.78 -0.74 -2.63
CA SER A 34 12.40 -0.14 -1.35
C SER A 34 12.32 -1.22 -0.26
N PRO A 35 12.77 -0.93 0.97
CA PRO A 35 12.65 -1.86 2.08
C PRO A 35 11.17 -2.14 2.41
N ARG A 36 10.90 -3.40 2.76
CA ARG A 36 9.62 -3.85 3.31
C ARG A 36 9.51 -3.36 4.75
N LEU A 37 8.42 -2.67 5.08
CA LEU A 37 8.12 -2.14 6.41
C LEU A 37 7.48 -3.19 7.33
N VAL A 38 6.97 -4.27 6.73
CA VAL A 38 6.38 -5.41 7.44
C VAL A 38 7.09 -6.68 6.99
N LYS A 39 7.44 -7.54 7.95
CA LYS A 39 8.01 -8.86 7.67
C LYS A 39 6.97 -9.71 6.93
N SER A 40 7.24 -10.01 5.66
CA SER A 40 6.34 -10.76 4.79
C SER A 40 7.13 -11.47 3.71
N ASP A 41 7.02 -12.79 3.69
CA ASP A 41 7.58 -13.68 2.65
C ASP A 41 6.64 -13.83 1.45
N ASN A 42 5.58 -13.01 1.37
CA ASN A 42 4.61 -13.03 0.28
C ASN A 42 5.04 -12.11 -0.87
N GLU A 43 4.33 -12.23 -1.99
CA GLU A 43 4.46 -11.32 -3.13
C GLU A 43 4.33 -9.84 -2.73
N ASN A 44 4.89 -8.96 -3.56
CA ASN A 44 4.95 -7.53 -3.30
C ASN A 44 3.55 -6.92 -3.13
N VAL A 45 2.56 -7.41 -3.87
CA VAL A 45 1.16 -6.98 -3.77
C VAL A 45 0.58 -7.24 -2.38
N VAL A 46 0.74 -8.47 -1.88
CA VAL A 46 0.24 -8.87 -0.55
C VAL A 46 1.00 -8.12 0.54
N THR A 47 2.31 -7.91 0.34
CA THR A 47 3.13 -7.14 1.29
C THR A 47 2.70 -5.68 1.35
N ALA A 48 2.40 -5.04 0.20
CA ALA A 48 1.88 -3.68 0.16
C ALA A 48 0.52 -3.55 0.88
N LEU A 49 -0.42 -4.47 0.65
CA LEU A 49 -1.72 -4.47 1.35
C LEU A 49 -1.56 -4.69 2.87
N ARG A 50 -0.59 -5.49 3.29
CA ARG A 50 -0.23 -5.67 4.70
C ARG A 50 0.33 -4.39 5.32
N GLU A 51 1.18 -3.68 4.61
CA GLU A 51 1.71 -2.41 5.08
C GLU A 51 0.62 -1.33 5.19
N ILE A 52 -0.34 -1.33 4.26
CA ILE A 52 -1.50 -0.43 4.29
C ILE A 52 -2.41 -0.76 5.48
N SER A 53 -2.81 -2.02 5.66
CA SER A 53 -3.65 -2.44 6.81
C SER A 53 -2.96 -2.20 8.17
N ALA A 54 -1.63 -2.36 8.23
CA ALA A 54 -0.81 -2.01 9.40
C ALA A 54 -0.65 -0.50 9.63
N GLY A 55 -1.14 0.35 8.72
CA GLY A 55 -1.01 1.81 8.80
C GLY A 55 0.42 2.32 8.61
N LYS A 56 1.30 1.52 8.01
CA LYS A 56 2.69 1.90 7.68
C LYS A 56 2.79 2.63 6.34
N VAL A 57 1.81 2.43 5.47
CA VAL A 57 1.70 3.09 4.16
C VAL A 57 0.35 3.75 4.07
N PHE A 58 0.35 5.05 3.78
CA PHE A 58 -0.84 5.87 3.61
C PHE A 58 -0.54 6.96 2.57
N LEU A 59 -1.58 7.55 2.00
CA LEU A 59 -1.40 8.75 1.19
C LEU A 59 -1.14 9.92 2.10
N LYS A 60 0.03 10.53 1.94
CA LYS A 60 0.22 11.91 2.36
C LYS A 60 -0.66 12.75 1.42
N GLY A 61 -1.52 13.61 1.99
CA GLY A 61 -2.42 14.47 1.21
C GLY A 61 -1.66 15.14 0.07
N GLU A 62 -2.32 15.19 -1.09
CA GLU A 62 -1.78 15.60 -2.39
C GLU A 62 -0.73 16.71 -2.30
N GLU A 63 0.55 16.34 -2.35
CA GLU A 63 1.53 17.19 -3.01
C GLU A 63 1.20 17.05 -4.49
N GLN A 64 0.42 18.00 -5.00
CA GLN A 64 0.16 18.20 -6.41
C GLN A 64 1.51 18.22 -7.12
N GLU A 65 1.85 17.11 -7.77
CA GLU A 65 2.87 17.08 -8.80
C GLU A 65 2.24 17.78 -10.02
N ASN A 66 2.14 19.10 -9.92
CA ASN A 66 1.92 19.99 -11.04
C ASN A 66 3.21 19.98 -11.86
N THR A 67 3.38 18.95 -12.68
CA THR A 67 4.34 19.00 -13.78
C THR A 67 3.66 19.71 -14.94
N GLU A 68 4.17 20.92 -15.20
CA GLU A 68 4.03 21.82 -16.37
C GLU A 68 3.31 21.29 -17.61
#